data_AF-A0ABD0YEE7-F1
#
_entry.id   AF-A0ABD0YEE7-F1
#
_cell.length_a   1.000
_cell.length_b   1.000
_cell.length_c   1.000
_cell.angle_alpha   90.00
_cell.angle_beta   90.00
_cell.angle_gamma   90.00
#
_symmetry.space_group_name_H-M   'P 1'
#
loop_
_entity.id
_entity.type
_entity.pdbx_description
1 polymer ?
#
loop_
_entity_poly.entity_id
_entity_poly.type
_entity_poly.pdbx_seq_one_letter_code
_entity_poly.pdbx_strand_id
1 'polypeptide(L)'
;MPRLLGEGSEVPMTDWQLSWVVSVIEFGGVLTPVPAALLADKWGRKPLLLLSGPLNLAAWIIVLASKSVLGLFASRFIQGMAMGIMFSVLPVYLAEIASTELRGSLGIFVQYCWHLGLIFEYSIGPFLNVDQVAWASLPSSLVNVPSVEYHGLSEGTEQASR
;
A
#
# COMPACT_ATOMS: atom_id res chain seq x y z
N MET A 1 3.14 -17.39 4.53
CA MET A 1 4.08 -17.16 5.65
C MET A 1 4.31 -18.43 6.50
N PRO A 2 4.82 -19.56 5.97
CA PRO A 2 5.06 -20.76 6.81
C PRO A 2 6.40 -20.75 7.56
N ARG A 3 7.33 -19.83 7.23
CA ARG A 3 8.69 -19.78 7.79
C ARG A 3 8.84 -18.98 9.10
N LEU A 4 7.80 -18.29 9.56
CA LEU A 4 7.82 -17.58 10.86
C LEU A 4 7.64 -18.51 12.07
N LEU A 5 7.25 -19.77 11.82
CA LEU A 5 7.00 -20.80 12.82
C LEU A 5 8.17 -21.80 12.97
N GLY A 6 9.22 -21.68 12.14
CA GLY A 6 10.41 -22.54 12.23
C GLY A 6 11.37 -22.04 13.30
N GLU A 7 12.08 -22.95 13.97
CA GLU A 7 13.06 -22.69 15.05
C GLU A 7 14.25 -21.76 14.67
N GLY A 8 14.32 -21.29 13.41
CA GLY A 8 15.27 -20.29 12.91
C GLY A 8 14.65 -18.94 12.52
N SER A 9 13.43 -18.65 12.97
CA SER A 9 12.71 -17.40 12.69
C SER A 9 13.37 -16.20 13.37
N GLU A 10 13.61 -15.11 12.62
CA GLU A 10 14.18 -13.86 13.15
C GLU A 10 13.29 -13.18 14.20
N VAL A 11 11.99 -13.51 14.21
CA VAL A 11 11.02 -13.04 15.22
C VAL A 11 10.18 -14.25 15.63
N PRO A 12 10.56 -14.99 16.69
CA PRO A 12 9.79 -16.12 17.16
C PRO A 12 8.41 -15.63 17.61
N MET A 13 7.36 -16.16 17.00
CA MET A 13 5.98 -15.81 17.29
C MET A 13 5.11 -17.05 17.34
N THR A 14 4.07 -16.99 18.16
CA THR A 14 3.07 -18.05 18.29
C THR A 14 2.06 -18.01 17.14
N ASP A 15 1.39 -19.12 16.84
CA ASP A 15 0.34 -19.20 15.80
C ASP A 15 -0.76 -18.15 15.97
N TRP A 16 -1.15 -17.88 17.21
CA TRP A 16 -2.16 -16.85 17.51
C TRP A 16 -1.64 -15.44 17.19
N GLN A 17 -0.39 -15.11 17.55
CA GLN A 17 0.21 -13.82 17.23
C GLN A 17 0.30 -13.61 15.72
N LEU A 18 0.70 -14.63 14.97
CA LEU A 18 0.74 -14.58 13.51
C LEU A 18 -0.64 -14.26 12.92
N SER A 19 -1.68 -14.93 13.41
CA SER A 19 -3.06 -14.72 12.95
C SER A 19 -3.55 -13.28 13.18
N TRP A 20 -3.21 -12.71 14.34
CA TRP A 20 -3.53 -11.32 14.67
C TRP A 20 -2.74 -10.32 13.82
N VAL A 21 -1.46 -10.57 13.55
CA VAL A 21 -0.62 -9.71 12.69
C VAL A 21 -1.19 -9.63 11.28
N VAL A 22 -1.71 -10.74 10.76
CA VAL A 22 -2.40 -10.77 9.45
C VAL A 22 -3.77 -10.10 9.50
N SER A 23 -4.46 -10.12 10.63
CA SER A 23 -5.79 -9.50 10.75
C SER A 23 -5.74 -7.98 10.95
N VAL A 24 -4.70 -7.47 11.60
CA VAL A 24 -4.60 -6.03 11.95
C VAL A 24 -4.41 -5.14 10.72
N ILE A 25 -3.80 -5.65 9.65
CA ILE A 25 -3.65 -4.92 8.38
C ILE A 25 -5.02 -4.66 7.74
N GLU A 26 -5.89 -5.66 7.73
CA GLU A 26 -7.27 -5.54 7.22
C GLU A 26 -8.07 -4.58 8.08
N PHE A 27 -7.89 -4.63 9.40
CA PHE A 27 -8.54 -3.69 10.31
C PHE A 27 -8.15 -2.23 10.03
N GLY A 28 -6.86 -1.96 9.82
CA GLY A 28 -6.39 -0.65 9.37
C GLY A 28 -6.97 -0.26 8.00
N GLY A 29 -7.05 -1.22 7.08
CA GLY A 29 -7.62 -1.05 5.75
C GLY A 29 -9.12 -0.73 5.74
N VAL A 30 -9.90 -1.26 6.69
CA VAL A 30 -11.36 -1.02 6.79
C VAL A 30 -11.68 0.30 7.49
N LEU A 31 -10.86 0.74 8.44
CA LEU A 31 -11.11 1.98 9.18
C LEU A 31 -10.77 3.26 8.40
N THR A 32 -9.87 3.14 7.43
CA THR A 32 -9.28 4.29 6.73
C THR A 32 -10.09 4.87 5.55
N PRO A 33 -10.93 4.12 4.81
CA PRO A 33 -11.66 4.62 3.64
C PRO A 33 -12.56 5.83 3.91
N VAL A 34 -13.31 5.80 5.02
CA VAL A 34 -14.22 6.90 5.40
C VAL A 34 -13.46 8.20 5.68
N PRO A 35 -12.47 8.24 6.59
CA PRO A 35 -11.69 9.46 6.81
C PRO A 35 -10.87 9.85 5.57
N ALA A 36 -10.37 8.89 4.79
CA ALA A 36 -9.65 9.18 3.55
C ALA A 36 -10.53 9.88 2.51
N ALA A 37 -11.78 9.43 2.33
CA ALA A 37 -12.72 10.08 1.42
C ALA A 37 -13.03 11.52 1.83
N LEU A 38 -13.29 11.76 3.12
CA LEU A 38 -13.55 13.11 3.65
C LEU A 38 -12.33 14.03 3.50
N LEU A 39 -11.13 13.52 3.74
CA LEU A 39 -9.88 14.26 3.53
C LEU A 39 -9.62 14.51 2.05
N ALA A 40 -9.94 13.57 1.17
CA ALA A 40 -9.78 13.71 -0.27
C ALA A 40 -10.69 14.81 -0.83
N ASP A 41 -11.91 14.95 -0.31
CA ASP A 41 -12.83 16.03 -0.70
C ASP A 41 -12.36 17.40 -0.20
N LYS A 42 -11.69 17.46 0.96
CA LYS A 42 -11.22 18.71 1.57
C LYS A 42 -9.86 19.18 1.05
N TRP A 43 -8.90 18.28 0.91
CA TRP A 43 -7.50 18.56 0.56
C TRP A 43 -7.16 18.19 -0.89
N GLY A 44 -8.08 17.54 -1.59
CA GLY A 44 -7.85 17.00 -2.92
C GLY A 44 -7.33 15.56 -2.87
N ARG A 45 -7.57 14.82 -3.95
CA ARG A 45 -7.23 13.40 -4.09
C ARG A 45 -5.72 13.18 -4.25
N LYS A 46 -5.05 14.05 -4.99
CA LYS A 46 -3.63 13.94 -5.34
C LYS A 46 -2.69 14.02 -4.13
N PRO A 47 -2.80 15.00 -3.21
CA PRO A 47 -1.96 15.04 -2.01
C PRO A 47 -2.15 13.82 -1.11
N LEU A 48 -3.37 13.29 -1.05
CA LEU A 48 -3.69 12.13 -0.23
C LEU A 48 -3.07 10.83 -0.82
N LEU A 49 -3.05 10.70 -2.15
CA LEU A 49 -2.31 9.64 -2.83
C LEU A 49 -0.81 9.74 -2.59
N LEU A 50 -0.25 10.96 -2.66
CA LEU A 50 1.16 11.20 -2.35
C LEU A 50 1.52 10.88 -0.90
N LEU A 51 0.58 11.03 0.05
CA LEU A 51 0.78 10.68 1.45
C LEU A 51 0.83 9.15 1.70
N SER A 52 0.17 8.36 0.86
CA SER A 52 0.15 6.90 1.04
C SER A 52 1.52 6.24 0.84
N GLY A 53 2.37 6.78 -0.04
CA GLY A 53 3.74 6.30 -0.28
C GLY A 53 4.64 6.40 0.97
N PRO A 54 4.82 7.59 1.57
CA PRO A 54 5.58 7.77 2.80
C PRO A 54 5.05 6.94 3.97
N LEU A 55 3.73 6.77 4.11
CA LEU A 55 3.15 5.91 5.14
C LEU A 55 3.55 4.43 4.94
N ASN A 56 3.51 3.96 3.70
CA ASN A 56 3.94 2.59 3.37
C ASN A 56 5.45 2.41 3.59
N LEU A 57 6.25 3.40 3.17
CA LEU A 57 7.70 3.41 3.42
C LEU A 57 8.02 3.36 4.92
N ALA A 58 7.33 4.17 5.73
CA ALA A 58 7.49 4.17 7.18
C ALA A 58 7.14 2.79 7.78
N ALA A 59 6.08 2.13 7.29
CA ALA A 59 5.72 0.79 7.73
C ALA A 59 6.86 -0.22 7.47
N TRP A 60 7.43 -0.23 6.27
CA TRP A 60 8.56 -1.13 5.94
C TRP A 60 9.84 -0.81 6.72
N ILE A 61 10.12 0.47 6.97
CA ILE A 61 11.24 0.88 7.84
C ILE A 61 11.03 0.34 9.25
N ILE A 62 9.81 0.39 9.79
CA ILE A 62 9.50 -0.18 11.12
C ILE A 62 9.68 -1.70 11.13
N VAL A 63 9.30 -2.40 10.06
CA VAL A 63 9.55 -3.86 9.92
C VAL A 63 11.04 -4.17 9.96
N LEU A 64 11.86 -3.39 9.26
CA LEU A 64 13.33 -3.58 9.22
C LEU A 64 14.02 -3.19 10.53
N ALA A 65 13.55 -2.12 11.18
CA ALA A 65 14.15 -1.60 12.40
C ALA A 65 13.70 -2.37 13.66
N SER A 66 12.50 -2.95 13.66
CA SER A 66 11.90 -3.58 14.83
C SER A 66 11.76 -5.09 14.67
N LYS A 67 12.66 -5.85 15.31
CA LYS A 67 12.54 -7.31 15.46
C LYS A 67 11.64 -7.70 16.64
N SER A 68 10.58 -6.91 16.88
CA SER A 68 9.64 -7.13 17.98
C SER A 68 8.21 -7.38 17.46
N VAL A 69 7.45 -8.21 18.17
CA VAL A 69 6.06 -8.53 17.82
C VAL A 69 5.20 -7.26 17.78
N LEU A 70 5.38 -6.34 18.75
CA LEU A 70 4.65 -5.07 18.79
C LEU A 70 5.01 -4.14 17.62
N GLY A 71 6.28 -4.10 17.20
CA GLY A 71 6.71 -3.35 16.03
C GLY A 71 6.09 -3.89 14.73
N LEU A 72 5.96 -5.22 14.63
CA LEU A 72 5.24 -5.85 13.52
C LEU A 72 3.74 -5.49 13.53
N PHE A 73 3.09 -5.47 14.69
CA PHE A 73 1.70 -5.02 14.80
C PHE A 73 1.52 -3.57 14.34
N ALA A 74 2.36 -2.66 14.83
CA ALA A 74 2.29 -1.25 14.49
C ALA A 74 2.55 -1.01 12.99
N SER A 75 3.58 -1.64 12.42
CA SER A 75 3.87 -1.53 10.99
C SER A 75 2.74 -2.06 10.12
N ARG A 76 2.13 -3.21 10.47
CA ARG A 76 0.98 -3.76 9.72
C ARG A 76 -0.24 -2.87 9.79
N PHE A 77 -0.51 -2.26 10.94
CA PHE A 77 -1.60 -1.31 11.07
C PHE A 77 -1.38 -0.07 10.18
N ILE A 78 -0.16 0.50 10.19
CA ILE A 78 0.21 1.64 9.33
C ILE A 78 0.12 1.27 7.85
N GLN A 79 0.62 0.09 7.47
CA GLN A 79 0.53 -0.42 6.11
C GLN A 79 -0.93 -0.59 5.67
N GLY A 80 -1.79 -1.11 6.55
CA GLY A 80 -3.23 -1.22 6.32
C GLY A 80 -3.89 0.14 6.08
N MET A 81 -3.53 1.15 6.86
CA MET A 81 -4.03 2.52 6.64
C MET A 81 -3.59 3.08 5.29
N ALA A 82 -2.29 2.96 4.95
CA ALA A 82 -1.77 3.42 3.67
C ALA A 82 -2.48 2.74 2.48
N MET A 83 -2.70 1.43 2.60
CA MET A 83 -3.42 0.62 1.62
C MET A 83 -4.89 1.07 1.50
N GLY A 84 -5.57 1.31 2.62
CA GLY A 84 -6.96 1.81 2.63
C GLY A 84 -7.12 3.17 1.94
N ILE A 85 -6.18 4.11 2.16
CA ILE A 85 -6.15 5.40 1.45
C ILE A 85 -6.01 5.15 -0.05
N MET A 86 -5.04 4.34 -0.44
CA MET A 86 -4.73 4.07 -1.84
C MET A 86 -5.93 3.45 -2.57
N PHE A 87 -6.55 2.40 -2.04
CA PHE A 87 -7.69 1.73 -2.68
C PHE A 87 -8.95 2.58 -2.75
N SER A 88 -9.13 3.52 -1.82
CA SER A 88 -10.31 4.38 -1.82
C SER A 88 -10.16 5.56 -2.79
N VAL A 89 -8.95 6.11 -2.91
CA VAL A 89 -8.71 7.38 -3.62
C VAL A 89 -8.20 7.15 -5.04
N LEU A 90 -7.41 6.11 -5.28
CA LEU A 90 -6.78 5.84 -6.58
C LEU A 90 -7.78 5.63 -7.73
N PRO A 91 -8.81 4.77 -7.61
CA PRO A 91 -9.77 4.59 -8.70
C PRO A 91 -10.57 5.86 -8.99
N VAL A 92 -10.87 6.66 -7.96
CA VAL A 92 -11.57 7.96 -8.10
C VAL A 92 -10.69 8.96 -8.84
N TYR A 93 -9.42 9.08 -8.44
CA TYR A 93 -8.45 9.94 -9.10
C TYR A 93 -8.26 9.54 -10.57
N LEU A 94 -8.12 8.25 -10.87
CA LEU A 94 -8.01 7.78 -12.25
C LEU A 94 -9.28 8.06 -13.06
N ALA A 95 -10.46 7.91 -12.46
CA ALA A 95 -11.72 8.22 -13.14
C ALA A 95 -11.89 9.72 -13.45
N GLU A 96 -11.27 10.61 -12.68
CA GLU A 96 -11.29 12.06 -12.93
C GLU A 96 -10.44 12.48 -14.13
N ILE A 97 -9.29 11.81 -14.32
CA ILE A 97 -8.35 12.12 -15.40
C ILE A 97 -8.74 11.37 -16.68
N ALA A 98 -9.43 10.24 -16.56
CA ALA A 98 -9.80 9.40 -17.68
C ALA A 98 -11.02 9.92 -18.47
N SER A 99 -11.01 9.58 -19.76
CA SER A 99 -12.17 9.77 -20.64
C SER A 99 -13.38 9.00 -20.12
N THR A 100 -14.57 9.57 -20.32
CA THR A 100 -15.85 9.10 -19.76
C THR A 100 -16.15 7.64 -20.07
N GLU A 101 -15.66 7.13 -21.20
CA GLU A 101 -15.84 5.77 -21.70
C GLU A 101 -14.99 4.73 -20.94
N LEU A 102 -13.86 5.13 -20.37
CA LEU A 102 -12.88 4.22 -19.75
C LEU A 102 -12.94 4.17 -18.22
N ARG A 103 -13.73 5.03 -17.57
CA ARG A 103 -13.78 5.17 -16.10
C ARG A 103 -14.09 3.86 -15.38
N GLY A 104 -15.08 3.11 -15.87
CA GLY A 104 -15.45 1.81 -15.30
C GLY A 104 -14.38 0.74 -15.52
N SER A 105 -13.74 0.74 -16.70
CA SER A 105 -12.68 -0.22 -17.04
C SER A 105 -11.42 -0.01 -16.20
N LEU A 106 -11.06 1.25 -15.91
CA LEU A 106 -9.89 1.60 -15.10
C LEU A 106 -10.01 1.12 -13.65
N GLY A 107 -11.17 1.27 -13.02
CA GLY A 107 -11.38 0.76 -11.67
C GLY A 107 -11.20 -0.75 -11.58
N ILE A 108 -11.76 -1.47 -12.57
CA ILE A 108 -11.63 -2.92 -12.68
C ILE A 108 -10.17 -3.33 -12.95
N PHE A 109 -9.46 -2.59 -13.81
CA PHE A 109 -8.06 -2.83 -14.14
C PHE A 109 -7.14 -2.72 -12.91
N VAL A 110 -7.31 -1.68 -12.08
CA VAL A 110 -6.57 -1.52 -10.82
C VAL A 110 -6.80 -2.72 -9.90
N GLN A 111 -8.05 -3.17 -9.77
CA GLN A 111 -8.38 -4.33 -8.96
C GLN A 111 -7.77 -5.62 -9.53
N TYR A 112 -7.71 -5.80 -10.85
CA TYR A 112 -7.03 -6.95 -11.46
C TYR A 112 -5.53 -6.95 -11.19
N CYS A 113 -4.86 -5.81 -11.36
CA CYS A 113 -3.44 -5.68 -11.05
C CYS A 113 -3.13 -6.05 -9.60
N TRP A 114 -4.00 -5.64 -8.66
CA TRP A 114 -3.88 -6.01 -7.25
C TRP A 114 -3.93 -7.52 -7.03
N HIS A 115 -4.94 -8.20 -7.58
CA HIS A 115 -5.07 -9.65 -7.42
C HIS A 115 -3.91 -10.41 -8.08
N LEU A 116 -3.40 -9.93 -9.22
CA LEU A 116 -2.20 -10.51 -9.86
C LEU A 116 -0.96 -10.37 -8.96
N GLY A 117 -0.78 -9.21 -8.33
CA GLY A 117 0.27 -8.98 -7.34
C GLY A 117 0.16 -9.94 -6.16
N LEU A 118 -1.04 -10.13 -5.60
CA LEU A 118 -1.27 -11.09 -4.52
C LEU A 118 -0.93 -12.52 -4.92
N ILE A 119 -1.36 -12.98 -6.11
CA ILE A 119 -1.03 -14.33 -6.59
C ILE A 119 0.48 -14.51 -6.71
N PHE A 120 1.18 -13.50 -7.22
CA PHE A 120 2.63 -13.51 -7.33
C PHE A 120 3.30 -13.58 -5.96
N GLU A 121 2.83 -12.79 -4.99
CA GLU A 121 3.34 -12.81 -3.62
C GLU A 121 3.08 -14.14 -2.90
N TYR A 122 1.90 -14.75 -3.07
CA TYR A 122 1.62 -16.08 -2.50
C TYR A 122 2.46 -17.18 -3.15
N SER A 123 2.80 -17.04 -4.43
CA SER A 123 3.64 -18.00 -5.16
C SER A 123 5.10 -17.93 -4.72
N ILE A 124 5.61 -16.73 -4.44
CA ILE A 124 7.03 -16.50 -4.11
C ILE A 124 7.29 -16.45 -2.60
N GLY A 125 6.31 -16.00 -1.82
CA GLY A 125 6.42 -15.78 -0.37
C GLY A 125 6.90 -16.98 0.45
N PRO A 126 6.60 -18.26 0.11
CA PRO A 126 7.19 -19.42 0.78
C PRO A 126 8.70 -19.57 0.59
N PHE A 127 9.27 -18.97 -0.45
CA PHE A 127 10.67 -19.10 -0.84
C PHE A 127 11.56 -17.95 -0.35
N LEU A 128 11.00 -16.82 0.08
CA LEU A 128 11.73 -15.63 0.52
C LEU A 128 11.75 -15.46 2.05
N ASN A 129 12.85 -14.90 2.57
CA ASN A 129 12.95 -14.47 3.98
C ASN A 129 12.29 -13.09 4.19
N VAL A 130 11.92 -12.76 5.43
CA VAL A 130 11.25 -11.49 5.79
C VAL A 130 12.08 -10.28 5.35
N ASP A 131 13.39 -10.30 5.60
CA ASP A 131 14.31 -9.25 5.16
C ASP A 131 14.35 -9.12 3.63
N GLN A 132 14.31 -10.22 2.88
CA GLN A 132 14.31 -10.17 1.41
C GLN A 132 13.01 -9.59 0.87
N VAL A 133 11.87 -9.91 1.49
CA VAL A 133 10.57 -9.33 1.12
C VAL A 133 10.53 -7.84 1.45
N ALA A 134 11.06 -7.44 2.61
CA ALA A 134 11.14 -6.03 2.99
C ALA A 134 12.03 -5.24 2.02
N TRP A 135 13.21 -5.76 1.68
CA TRP A 135 14.09 -5.13 0.70
C TRP A 135 13.48 -5.08 -0.71
N ALA A 136 12.73 -6.09 -1.13
CA ALA A 136 12.04 -6.10 -2.42
C ALA A 136 10.85 -5.12 -2.46
N SER A 137 10.25 -4.79 -1.32
CA SER A 137 9.05 -3.95 -1.21
C SER A 137 9.34 -2.45 -0.97
N LEU A 138 10.57 -2.12 -0.58
CA LEU A 138 11.01 -0.73 -0.43
C LEU A 138 10.98 0.05 -1.77
N PRO A 139 11.50 -0.50 -2.91
CA PRO A 139 11.45 0.20 -4.19
C PRO A 139 10.02 0.43 -4.71
N SER A 140 9.10 -0.51 -4.51
CA SER A 140 7.71 -0.37 -4.99
C SER A 140 6.95 0.74 -4.27
N SER A 141 7.26 0.97 -3.00
CA SER A 141 6.72 2.08 -2.21
C SER A 141 7.18 3.45 -2.75
N LEU A 142 8.40 3.51 -3.31
CA LEU A 142 8.95 4.71 -3.94
C LEU A 142 8.42 4.94 -5.36
N VAL A 143 7.96 3.93 -6.10
CA VAL A 143 7.44 4.11 -7.47
C VAL A 143 6.07 4.82 -7.50
N ASN A 144 5.28 4.70 -6.43
CA ASN A 144 3.97 5.34 -6.33
C ASN A 144 4.02 6.87 -6.18
N VAL A 145 5.14 7.42 -5.67
CA VAL A 145 5.26 8.88 -5.44
C VAL A 145 5.58 9.65 -6.74
N PRO A 146 6.57 9.24 -7.57
CA PRO A 146 6.89 9.92 -8.82
C PRO A 146 5.78 9.84 -9.85
N SER A 147 5.07 8.72 -9.96
CA SER A 147 4.02 8.55 -10.98
C SER A 147 2.86 9.53 -10.81
N VAL A 148 2.54 9.90 -9.57
CA VAL A 148 1.55 10.95 -9.26
C VAL A 148 2.13 12.35 -9.48
N GLU A 149 3.43 12.56 -9.24
CA GLU A 149 4.10 13.85 -9.39
C GLU A 149 4.36 14.22 -10.86
N TYR A 150 4.82 13.27 -11.69
CA TYR A 150 5.03 13.45 -13.13
C TYR A 150 3.76 13.91 -13.85
N HIS A 151 2.60 13.35 -13.48
CA HIS A 151 1.33 13.76 -14.07
C HIS A 151 0.94 15.20 -13.68
N GLY A 152 1.37 15.66 -12.51
CA GLY A 152 1.23 17.05 -12.10
C GLY A 152 2.03 18.04 -12.92
N LEU A 153 3.26 17.65 -13.24
CA LEU A 153 4.16 18.50 -14.02
C LEU A 153 3.71 18.59 -15.47
N SER A 154 3.16 17.52 -16.05
CA SER A 154 2.61 17.54 -17.42
C SER A 154 1.40 18.45 -17.57
N GLU A 155 0.46 18.43 -16.60
CA GLU A 155 -0.70 19.33 -16.63
C GLU A 155 -0.31 20.81 -16.48
N GLY A 156 0.67 21.11 -15.62
CA GLY A 156 1.19 22.47 -15.42
C GLY A 156 1.89 23.02 -16.66
N THR A 157 2.62 22.18 -17.41
CA THR A 157 3.23 22.58 -18.68
C THR A 157 2.21 22.77 -19.80
N GLU A 158 1.12 21.99 -19.82
CA GLU A 158 0.09 22.10 -20.85
C GLU A 158 -0.77 23.36 -20.64
N GLN A 159 -1.08 23.72 -19.39
CA GLN A 159 -1.78 24.97 -19.05
C GLN A 159 -0.91 26.22 -19.24
N ALA A 160 0.41 26.13 -19.05
CA ALA A 160 1.33 27.25 -19.32
C ALA A 160 1.58 27.49 -20.82
N SER A 161 1.18 26.54 -21.68
CA SER A 161 1.34 26.62 -23.15
C SER A 161 0.09 27.11 -23.90
N ARG A 162 -1.02 27.34 -23.18
CA ARG A 162 -2.27 27.92 -23.69
C ARG A 162 -2.44 29.36 -23.22
#